data_AF-A0A8J2BLV6-F1
#
_entry.id   AF-A0A8J2BLV6-F1
#
_cell.length_a   1.000
_cell.length_b   1.000
_cell.length_c   1.000
_cell.angle_alpha   90.00
_cell.angle_beta   90.00
_cell.angle_gamma   90.00
#
_symmetry.space_group_name_H-M   'P 1'
#
loop_
_entity.id
_entity.type
_entity.pdbx_description
1 polymer ?
#
loop_
_entity_poly.entity_id
_entity_poly.type
_entity_poly.pdbx_seq_one_letter_code
_entity_poly.pdbx_strand_id
1 'polypeptide(L)'
;MGLMQRMPAPEDVFVAWLIRQPGNVDLVAAASAEVARLRPYASHPGAKRLHDLFCALISEKSAAMRQNGTPQLRQNLPPMELIC
;
A
#
# COMPACT_ATOMS: atom_id res chain seq x y z
N MET A 1 -30.85 23.71 -8.63
CA MET A 1 -30.46 22.96 -7.41
C MET A 1 -28.95 22.78 -7.47
N GLY A 2 -28.19 23.60 -6.73
CA GLY A 2 -26.72 23.60 -6.81
C GLY A 2 -26.14 22.31 -6.24
N LEU A 3 -25.35 21.60 -7.05
CA LEU A 3 -24.48 20.55 -6.55
C LEU A 3 -23.48 21.23 -5.62
N MET A 4 -23.70 21.16 -4.32
CA MET A 4 -22.66 21.41 -3.36
C MET A 4 -21.58 20.38 -3.67
N GLN A 5 -20.55 20.79 -4.43
CA GLN A 5 -19.39 19.97 -4.74
C GLN A 5 -18.69 19.69 -3.42
N ARG A 6 -19.17 18.68 -2.70
CA ARG A 6 -18.50 18.13 -1.54
C ARG A 6 -17.17 17.63 -2.06
N MET A 7 -16.09 18.27 -1.63
CA MET A 7 -14.75 17.83 -1.98
C MET A 7 -14.66 16.33 -1.68
N PRO A 8 -14.18 15.52 -2.65
CA PRO A 8 -14.11 14.08 -2.49
C PRO A 8 -13.27 13.75 -1.24
N ALA A 9 -13.69 12.71 -0.50
CA ALA A 9 -12.92 12.29 0.64
C ALA A 9 -11.51 11.83 0.18
N PRO A 10 -10.46 12.05 0.97
CA PRO A 10 -9.11 11.59 0.64
C PRO A 10 -9.07 10.09 0.31
N GLU A 11 -9.88 9.29 1.00
CA GLU A 11 -10.03 7.86 0.79
C GLU A 11 -10.60 7.54 -0.60
N ASP A 12 -11.62 8.27 -1.07
CA ASP A 12 -12.20 8.07 -2.41
C ASP A 12 -11.19 8.41 -3.50
N VAL A 13 -10.40 9.48 -3.31
CA VAL A 13 -9.33 9.87 -4.23
C VAL A 13 -8.24 8.80 -4.28
N PHE A 14 -7.87 8.23 -3.13
CA PHE A 14 -6.89 7.16 -3.04
C PHE A 14 -7.38 5.88 -3.75
N VAL A 15 -8.63 5.48 -3.54
CA VAL A 15 -9.21 4.30 -4.21
C VAL A 15 -9.31 4.52 -5.72
N ALA A 16 -9.75 5.70 -6.16
CA ALA A 16 -9.77 6.05 -7.58
C ALA A 16 -8.37 6.02 -8.19
N TRP A 17 -7.35 6.48 -7.46
CA TRP A 17 -5.96 6.38 -7.88
C TRP A 17 -5.51 4.92 -8.03
N LEU A 18 -5.86 4.04 -7.08
CA LEU A 18 -5.53 2.61 -7.13
C LEU A 18 -6.16 1.92 -8.35
N ILE A 19 -7.44 2.17 -8.61
CA ILE A 19 -8.17 1.58 -9.75
C ILE A 19 -7.57 2.02 -11.09
N ARG A 20 -7.02 3.24 -11.15
CA ARG A 20 -6.40 3.79 -12.37
C ARG A 20 -5.00 3.22 -12.66
N GLN A 21 -4.40 2.49 -11.71
CA GLN A 21 -3.05 1.95 -11.89
C GLN A 21 -3.03 0.86 -12.98
N PRO A 22 -2.09 0.93 -13.94
CA PRO A 22 -1.93 -0.14 -14.92
C PRO A 22 -1.44 -1.44 -14.25
N GLY A 23 -1.87 -2.60 -14.74
CA GLY A 23 -1.62 -3.89 -14.08
C GLY A 23 -0.14 -4.28 -13.87
N ASN A 24 0.79 -3.65 -14.61
CA ASN A 24 2.23 -3.90 -14.52
C ASN A 24 3.02 -2.73 -13.90
N VAL A 25 2.35 -1.77 -13.25
CA VAL A 25 3.06 -0.64 -12.62
C VAL A 25 3.73 -1.06 -11.31
N ASP A 26 4.92 -0.53 -11.06
CA ASP A 26 5.48 -0.54 -9.72
C ASP A 26 4.67 0.41 -8.82
N LEU A 27 3.73 -0.18 -8.08
CA LEU A 27 2.86 0.55 -7.15
C LEU A 27 3.65 1.31 -6.07
N VAL A 28 4.83 0.81 -5.67
CA VAL A 28 5.67 1.47 -4.66
C VAL A 28 6.30 2.73 -5.26
N ALA A 29 6.85 2.63 -6.47
CA ALA A 29 7.40 3.78 -7.17
C ALA A 29 6.32 4.84 -7.49
N ALA A 30 5.15 4.39 -7.97
CA ALA A 30 4.02 5.27 -8.28
C ALA A 30 3.48 5.99 -7.02
N ALA A 31 3.33 5.27 -5.91
CA ALA A 31 2.91 5.87 -4.64
C ALA A 31 3.97 6.85 -4.09
N SER A 32 5.26 6.55 -4.27
CA SER A 32 6.36 7.43 -3.83
C SER A 32 6.39 8.76 -4.60
N ALA A 33 6.12 8.72 -5.91
CA ALA A 33 5.97 9.92 -6.71
C ALA A 33 4.80 10.79 -6.23
N GLU A 34 3.70 10.15 -5.82
CA GLU A 34 2.51 10.86 -5.34
C GLU A 34 2.70 11.46 -3.95
N VAL A 35 3.44 10.79 -3.06
CA VAL A 35 3.91 11.35 -1.79
C VAL A 35 4.74 12.61 -2.00
N ALA A 36 5.68 12.57 -2.95
CA ALA A 36 6.50 13.74 -3.28
C ALA A 36 5.66 14.89 -3.85
N ARG A 37 4.64 14.57 -4.67
CA ARG A 37 3.70 15.54 -5.23
C ARG A 37 2.83 16.21 -4.16
N LEU A 38 2.48 15.50 -3.10
CA LEU A 38 1.65 16.00 -2.00
C LEU A 38 2.42 16.83 -0.97
N ARG A 39 3.76 16.74 -0.96
CA ARG A 39 4.64 17.42 0.01
C ARG A 39 4.40 18.93 0.13
N PRO A 40 4.19 19.70 -0.95
CA PRO A 40 3.89 21.14 -0.86
C PRO A 40 2.55 21.45 -0.18
N TYR A 41 1.63 20.48 -0.12
CA TYR A 41 0.28 20.63 0.41
C TYR A 41 0.13 20.02 1.81
N ALA A 42 1.23 19.70 2.50
CA ALA A 42 1.22 19.02 3.79
C ALA A 42 0.41 19.74 4.89
N SER A 43 0.18 21.06 4.76
CA SER A 43 -0.65 21.85 5.66
C SER A 43 -2.15 21.60 5.50
N HIS A 44 -2.61 21.03 4.38
CA HIS A 44 -4.02 20.73 4.15
C HIS A 44 -4.40 19.36 4.74
N PRO A 45 -5.43 19.25 5.60
CA PRO A 45 -5.74 18.01 6.31
C PRO A 45 -6.07 16.85 5.36
N GLY A 46 -6.75 17.13 4.24
CA GLY A 46 -7.02 16.12 3.22
C GLY A 46 -5.77 15.63 2.48
N ALA A 47 -4.79 16.51 2.25
CA ALA A 47 -3.55 16.13 1.58
C ALA A 47 -2.63 15.35 2.52
N LYS A 48 -2.61 15.73 3.81
CA LYS A 48 -1.94 14.96 4.87
C LYS A 48 -2.51 13.54 4.98
N ARG A 49 -3.84 13.42 5.03
CA ARG A 49 -4.50 12.10 5.07
C ARG A 49 -4.14 11.25 3.85
N LEU A 50 -4.15 11.84 2.67
CA LEU A 50 -3.80 11.15 1.43
C LEU A 50 -2.31 10.72 1.41
N HIS A 51 -1.41 11.58 1.90
CA HIS A 51 -0.01 11.25 2.09
C HIS A 51 0.18 10.04 3.02
N ASP A 52 -0.53 10.01 4.16
CA ASP A 52 -0.47 8.90 5.11
C ASP A 52 -0.95 7.57 4.48
N LEU A 53 -2.01 7.62 3.65
CA LEU A 53 -2.50 6.45 2.92
C LEU A 53 -1.45 5.91 1.93
N PHE A 54 -0.77 6.78 1.19
CA PHE A 54 0.31 6.36 0.29
C PHE A 54 1.52 5.79 1.05
N CYS A 55 1.92 6.39 2.17
CA CYS A 55 2.97 5.83 3.02
C CYS A 55 2.61 4.45 3.56
N ALA A 56 1.36 4.25 3.98
CA ALA A 56 0.88 2.95 4.44
C ALA A 56 0.93 1.89 3.32
N LEU A 57 0.52 2.25 2.10
CA LEU A 57 0.60 1.38 0.92
C LEU A 57 2.04 0.94 0.62
N ILE A 58 2.99 1.89 0.64
CA ILE A 58 4.42 1.62 0.41
C ILE A 58 4.94 0.64 1.47
N SER A 59 4.63 0.91 2.75
CA SER A 59 5.05 0.07 3.87
C SER A 59 4.54 -1.37 3.70
N GLU A 60 3.25 -1.53 3.45
CA GLU A 60 2.61 -2.84 3.26
C GLU A 60 3.20 -3.60 2.07
N LYS A 61 3.36 -2.95 0.91
CA LYS A 61 3.92 -3.58 -0.29
C LYS A 61 5.39 -3.96 -0.11
N SER A 62 6.17 -3.14 0.58
CA SER A 62 7.56 -3.45 0.90
C SER A 62 7.68 -4.64 1.89
N ALA A 63 6.73 -4.77 2.81
CA ALA A 63 6.64 -5.91 3.72
C ALA A 63 6.24 -7.19 2.98
N ALA A 64 5.26 -7.12 2.09
CA ALA A 64 4.84 -8.25 1.24
C ALA A 64 5.97 -8.74 0.33
N MET A 65 6.79 -7.85 -0.23
CA MET A 65 7.98 -8.24 -1.00
C MET A 65 8.99 -9.03 -0.18
N ARG A 66 9.16 -8.72 1.13
CA ARG A 66 10.02 -9.50 2.03
C ARG A 66 9.46 -10.89 2.32
N GLN A 67 8.14 -11.03 2.39
CA GLN A 67 7.47 -12.30 2.68
C GLN A 67 7.41 -13.25 1.47
N ASN A 68 7.41 -12.71 0.24
CA ASN A 68 7.49 -13.52 -0.98
C ASN A 68 8.89 -14.12 -1.23
N GLY A 69 9.89 -13.83 -0.38
CA GLY A 69 11.24 -14.40 -0.41
C GLY A 69 11.41 -15.71 0.37
N THR A 70 10.38 -16.25 1.02
CA THR A 70 10.47 -17.50 1.78
C THR A 70 9.58 -18.59 1.16
N PRO A 71 10.15 -19.62 0.51
CA PRO A 71 9.47 -20.90 0.46
C PRO A 71 9.39 -21.40 1.90
N GLN A 72 8.17 -21.44 2.41
CA GLN A 72 7.83 -22.06 3.68
C GLN A 72 8.25 -23.54 3.60
N LEU A 73 9.45 -23.86 4.11
CA LEU A 73 9.92 -25.22 4.29
C LEU A 73 9.02 -25.87 5.34
N ARG A 74 7.98 -26.51 4.83
CA ARG A 74 7.16 -27.53 5.48
C ARG A 74 8.08 -28.60 6.09
N GLN A 75 8.58 -28.36 7.29
CA GLN A 75 9.25 -29.36 8.12
C GLN A 75 8.39 -29.67 9.35
N ASN A 76 7.19 -30.19 9.09
CA ASN A 76 6.56 -31.15 9.98
C ASN A 76 7.15 -32.53 9.65
N LEU A 77 8.38 -32.79 10.07
CA LEU A 77 8.93 -34.14 10.09
C LEU A 77 8.62 -34.72 11.49
N PRO A 78 7.96 -35.88 11.62
CA PRO A 78 7.62 -36.46 12.91
C PRO A 78 8.87 -36.81 13.71
N PRO A 79 8.78 -36.88 15.06
CA PRO A 79 9.89 -37.32 15.89
C PRO A 79 10.24 -38.76 15.50
N MET A 80 11.45 -38.95 14.97
CA MET A 80 12.04 -40.29 14.90
C MET A 80 12.35 -40.72 16.32
N GLU A 81 11.34 -41.32 16.97
CA GLU A 81 11.54 -42.26 18.05
C GLU A 81 12.50 -43.37 17.59
N LEU A 82 13.35 -43.77 18.54
CA LEU A 82 14.12 -45.01 18.65
C LEU A 82 14.04 -46.00 17.47
N ILE A 83 15.20 -46.49 17.03
CA ILE A 83 15.50 -47.94 17.00
C ILE A 83 17.03 -48.13 16.90
N CYS A 84 17.55 -48.85 17.91
CA CYS A 84 18.81 -49.60 18.05
C CYS A 84 20.16 -48.93 17.78
#